data_AF-A0A1V2I2B1-F1
#
_entry.id   AF-A0A1V2I2B1-F1
#
_cell.length_a   1.000
_cell.length_b   1.000
_cell.length_c   1.000
_cell.angle_alpha   90.00
_cell.angle_beta   90.00
_cell.angle_gamma   90.00
#
_symmetry.space_group_name_H-M   'P 1'
#
loop_
_entity.id
_entity.type
_entity.pdbx_description
1 polymer ?
#
loop_
_entity_poly.entity_id
_entity_poly.type
_entity_poly.pdbx_seq_one_letter_code
_entity_poly.pdbx_strand_id
1 'polypeptide(L)'
;MSAHGPVATVTVAPGSTAAELAAQVVALPEGAMLVGIFGDTTIILAYGPADDVASDRDVLAAVVAALVPDTWNGRRGTPAPPDTVAPR
;
A
#
# COMPACT_ATOMS: atom_id res chain seq x y z
N MET A 1 -7.97 8.10 23.66
CA MET A 1 -7.38 7.12 22.74
C MET A 1 -7.15 7.86 21.44
N SER A 2 -5.92 8.33 21.19
CA SER A 2 -5.61 9.04 19.95
C SER A 2 -5.66 8.04 18.81
N ALA A 3 -6.52 8.27 17.84
CA ALA A 3 -6.52 7.51 16.60
C ALA A 3 -5.29 7.97 15.81
N HIS A 4 -4.20 7.21 15.91
CA HIS A 4 -3.04 7.44 15.05
C HIS A 4 -3.50 7.30 13.59
N GLY A 5 -3.28 8.35 12.80
CA GLY A 5 -3.70 8.37 11.40
C GLY A 5 -3.08 7.20 10.63
N PRO A 6 -3.81 6.58 9.67
CA PRO A 6 -3.33 5.38 8.99
C PRO A 6 -2.05 5.67 8.20
N VAL A 7 -1.02 4.84 8.40
CA VAL A 7 0.22 4.87 7.62
C VAL A 7 -0.03 4.22 6.26
N ALA A 8 0.34 4.91 5.18
CA ALA A 8 0.26 4.42 3.80
C ALA A 8 1.66 4.13 3.26
N THR A 9 1.74 3.32 2.21
CA THR A 9 3.02 2.95 1.58
C THR A 9 2.98 3.09 0.07
N VAL A 10 4.08 3.58 -0.52
CA VAL A 10 4.35 3.47 -1.96
C VAL A 10 5.48 2.46 -2.16
N THR A 11 5.25 1.48 -3.03
CA THR A 11 6.20 0.42 -3.36
C THR A 11 6.78 0.64 -4.75
N VAL A 12 8.09 0.68 -4.83
CA VAL A 12 8.89 0.79 -6.05
C VAL A 12 9.66 -0.51 -6.21
N ALA A 13 9.29 -1.31 -7.20
CA ALA A 13 9.95 -2.57 -7.52
C ALA A 13 10.66 -2.46 -8.90
N PRO A 14 11.65 -3.31 -9.18
CA PRO A 14 12.21 -3.43 -10.52
C PRO A 14 11.10 -3.74 -11.54
N GLY A 15 10.99 -2.93 -12.59
CA GLY A 15 9.95 -3.06 -13.61
C GLY A 15 8.66 -2.28 -13.33
N SER A 16 8.53 -1.60 -12.18
CA SER A 16 7.40 -0.68 -11.93
C SER A 16 7.37 0.45 -12.96
N THR A 17 6.18 0.73 -13.47
CA THR A 17 5.93 1.82 -14.42
C THR A 17 5.56 3.12 -13.70
N ALA A 18 5.77 4.25 -14.38
CA ALA A 18 5.37 5.55 -13.85
C ALA A 18 3.87 5.65 -13.56
N ALA A 19 3.02 4.94 -14.32
CA ALA A 19 1.58 4.92 -14.11
C ALA A 19 1.18 4.17 -12.83
N GLU A 20 1.84 3.05 -12.54
CA GLU A 20 1.63 2.29 -11.30
C GLU A 20 2.08 3.10 -10.08
N LEU A 21 3.20 3.82 -10.18
CA LEU A 21 3.65 4.71 -9.13
C LEU A 21 2.69 5.88 -8.92
N ALA A 22 2.21 6.50 -9.99
CA ALA A 22 1.24 7.59 -9.91
C ALA A 22 -0.07 7.13 -9.25
N ALA A 23 -0.57 5.93 -9.57
CA ALA A 23 -1.75 5.37 -8.94
C ALA A 23 -1.58 5.17 -7.42
N GLN A 24 -0.41 4.71 -6.99
CA GLN A 24 -0.09 4.57 -5.56
C GLN A 24 -0.03 5.93 -4.85
N VAL A 25 0.58 6.94 -5.49
CA VAL A 25 0.68 8.30 -4.94
C VAL A 25 -0.68 8.97 -4.82
N VAL A 26 -1.59 8.77 -5.78
CA VAL A 26 -2.96 9.30 -5.72
C VAL A 26 -3.76 8.72 -4.54
N ALA A 27 -3.43 7.51 -4.10
CA ALA A 27 -4.08 6.88 -2.95
C ALA A 27 -3.51 7.35 -1.59
N LEU A 28 -2.47 8.20 -1.58
CA LEU A 28 -1.91 8.71 -0.34
C LEU A 28 -2.87 9.71 0.33
N PRO A 29 -2.96 9.71 1.67
CA PRO A 29 -3.72 10.72 2.40
C PRO A 29 -3.20 12.13 2.10
N GLU A 30 -4.11 13.09 2.01
CA GLU A 30 -3.74 14.50 1.84
C GLU A 30 -2.93 14.98 3.05
N GLY A 31 -1.82 15.67 2.80
CA GLY A 31 -0.89 16.10 3.86
C GLY A 31 -0.03 14.99 4.45
N ALA A 32 0.01 13.78 3.87
CA ALA A 32 0.91 12.74 4.35
C ALA A 32 2.39 13.10 4.13
N MET A 33 3.22 12.87 5.14
CA MET A 33 4.66 13.12 5.12
C MET A 33 5.44 11.81 5.02
N LEU A 34 6.57 11.84 4.32
CA LEU A 34 7.48 10.70 4.25
C LEU A 34 8.10 10.47 5.63
N VAL A 35 7.85 9.30 6.21
CA VAL A 35 8.34 8.93 7.55
C VAL A 35 9.49 7.92 7.50
N GLY A 36 9.63 7.17 6.39
CA GLY A 36 10.73 6.23 6.26
C GLY A 36 10.83 5.59 4.87
N ILE A 37 12.03 5.08 4.58
CA ILE A 37 12.35 4.35 3.35
C ILE A 37 12.94 3.00 3.76
N PHE A 38 12.39 1.92 3.22
CA PHE A 38 12.76 0.55 3.58
C PHE A 38 12.99 -0.27 2.31
N GLY A 39 14.09 -1.01 2.22
CA GLY A 39 14.31 -1.86 1.06
C GLY A 39 15.76 -2.19 0.74
N ASP A 40 15.93 -3.21 -0.08
CA ASP A 40 17.20 -3.58 -0.73
C ASP A 40 16.99 -3.68 -2.25
N THR A 41 16.24 -4.68 -2.73
CA THR A 41 15.85 -4.80 -4.15
C THR A 41 14.54 -4.07 -4.49
N THR A 42 13.60 -4.04 -3.55
CA THR A 42 12.32 -3.32 -3.64
C THR A 42 12.32 -2.22 -2.58
N ILE A 43 11.95 -1.01 -2.96
CA ILE A 43 11.92 0.15 -2.07
C ILE A 43 10.47 0.44 -1.65
N ILE A 44 10.23 0.54 -0.36
CA ILE A 44 8.95 0.90 0.25
C ILE A 44 9.12 2.25 0.94
N LEU A 45 8.33 3.23 0.50
CA LEU A 45 8.22 4.56 1.06
C LEU A 45 7.01 4.61 1.98
N ALA A 46 7.21 4.77 3.28
CA ALA A 46 6.12 4.88 4.25
C ALA A 46 5.75 6.36 4.47
N TYR A 47 4.45 6.64 4.46
CA TYR A 47 3.86 7.96 4.64
C TYR A 47 2.91 7.97 5.82
N GLY A 48 3.08 8.93 6.73
CA GLY A 48 2.25 9.11 7.92
C GLY A 48 1.60 10.50 7.98
N PRO A 49 0.69 10.74 8.93
CA PRO A 49 0.09 12.07 9.14
C PRO A 49 1.16 13.12 9.50
N ALA A 50 0.96 14.36 9.05
CA ALA A 50 1.90 15.45 9.33
C ALA A 50 1.92 15.89 10.80
N ASP A 51 0.76 15.84 11.46
CA ASP A 51 0.55 16.40 12.80
C ASP A 51 0.65 15.38 13.93
N ASP A 52 0.78 14.09 13.61
CA ASP A 52 0.91 13.01 14.59
C ASP A 52 2.08 12.10 14.23
N VAL A 53 2.84 11.68 15.24
CA VAL A 53 3.95 10.77 15.02
C VAL A 53 3.37 9.38 14.87
N ALA A 54 3.37 8.86 13.64
CA ALA A 54 3.09 7.46 13.39
C ALA A 54 4.01 6.59 14.27
N SER A 55 3.43 5.66 15.03
CA SER A 55 4.24 4.82 15.90
C SER A 55 5.11 3.86 15.07
N ASP A 56 6.28 3.48 15.59
CA ASP A 56 7.15 2.49 14.93
C ASP A 56 6.40 1.19 14.60
N ARG A 57 5.42 0.83 15.43
CA ARG A 57 4.56 -0.35 15.22
C ARG A 57 3.67 -0.18 13.99
N ASP A 58 3.09 1.00 13.78
CA ASP A 58 2.21 1.26 12.63
C ASP A 58 3.02 1.31 11.33
N VAL A 59 4.21 1.92 11.37
CA VAL A 59 5.15 1.92 10.25
C VAL A 59 5.57 0.50 9.90
N LEU A 60 5.97 -0.30 10.90
CA LEU A 60 6.35 -1.70 10.69
C LEU A 60 5.19 -2.52 10.10
N ALA A 61 3.97 -2.37 10.63
CA ALA A 61 2.80 -3.08 10.13
C ALA A 61 2.50 -2.74 8.67
N ALA A 62 2.59 -1.45 8.30
CA ALA A 62 2.37 -1.00 6.92
C ALA A 62 3.45 -1.53 5.96
N VAL A 63 4.72 -1.48 6.36
CA VAL A 63 5.84 -2.01 5.56
C VAL A 63 5.73 -3.54 5.38
N VAL A 64 5.38 -4.27 6.44
CA VAL A 64 5.17 -5.72 6.34
C VAL A 64 3.99 -6.04 5.42
N ALA A 65 2.87 -5.30 5.52
CA ALA A 65 1.72 -5.47 4.63
C ALA A 65 2.08 -5.23 3.16
N ALA A 66 2.90 -4.23 2.87
CA ALA A 66 3.38 -3.94 1.51
C ALA A 66 4.29 -5.06 0.94
N LEU A 67 4.92 -5.86 1.80
CA LEU A 67 5.75 -7.00 1.41
C LEU A 67 4.97 -8.31 1.27
N VAL A 68 3.70 -8.38 1.69
CA VAL A 68 2.92 -9.64 1.61
C VAL A 68 2.67 -10.00 0.14
N PRO A 69 2.99 -11.23 -0.30
CA PRO A 69 3.07 -11.63 -1.71
C PRO A 69 1.73 -11.76 -2.46
N ASP A 70 0.59 -11.34 -1.90
CA ASP A 70 -0.72 -11.43 -2.58
C ASP A 70 -0.80 -10.56 -3.86
N THR A 71 0.10 -9.61 -4.04
CA THR A 71 0.21 -8.77 -5.26
C THR A 71 1.26 -9.26 -6.27
N TRP A 72 2.14 -10.19 -5.90
CA TRP A 72 3.25 -10.63 -6.76
C TRP A 72 2.85 -11.71 -7.78
N ASN A 73 1.79 -12.49 -7.51
CA ASN A 73 1.41 -13.65 -8.31
C ASN A 73 0.43 -13.36 -9.48
N GLY A 74 0.54 -12.22 -10.13
CA GLY A 74 0.11 -12.06 -11.54
C GLY A 74 -1.32 -12.48 -11.93
N ARG A 75 -2.33 -12.40 -11.06
CA ARG A 75 -3.72 -12.74 -11.43
C ARG A 75 -4.64 -11.55 -11.19
N ARG A 76 -5.06 -10.92 -12.30
CA ARG A 76 -6.30 -10.12 -12.37
C ARG A 76 -7.45 -10.99 -11.87
N GLY A 77 -7.83 -10.81 -10.61
CA GLY A 77 -9.16 -11.16 -10.13
C GLY A 77 -10.09 -9.99 -10.43
N THR A 78 -10.67 -9.96 -11.62
CA THR A 78 -11.90 -9.19 -11.82
C THR A 78 -12.89 -9.68 -10.76
N PRO A 79 -13.56 -8.82 -9.97
CA PRO A 79 -14.68 -9.27 -9.16
C PRO A 79 -15.70 -9.87 -10.11
N ALA A 80 -15.95 -11.17 -10.01
CA ALA A 80 -17.09 -11.76 -10.69
C ALA A 80 -18.35 -11.08 -10.12
N PRO A 81 -19.25 -10.52 -10.95
CA PRO A 81 -20.50 -10.00 -10.45
C PRO A 81 -21.27 -11.16 -9.76
N PRO A 82 -21.96 -10.88 -8.65
CA PRO A 82 -22.83 -11.88 -8.04
C PRO A 82 -23.97 -12.16 -9.05
N ASP A 83 -24.33 -13.44 -9.12
CA ASP A 83 -25.48 -13.99 -9.85
C ASP A 83 -25.26 -14.40 -11.31
N THR A 84 -24.78 -15.64 -11.50
CA THR A 84 -25.42 -16.54 -12.46
C THR A 84 -25.37 -17.97 -11.91
N VAL A 85 -26.39 -18.35 -11.15
CA VAL A 85 -26.72 -19.76 -10.91
C VAL A 85 -27.28 -20.32 -12.20
N ALA A 86 -26.55 -21.21 -12.88
CA ALA A 86 -27.09 -22.00 -13.97
C ALA A 86 -27.82 -23.23 -13.39
N PRO A 87 -29.08 -23.52 -13.77
CA PRO A 87 -29.76 -24.73 -13.35
C PRO A 87 -29.18 -25.94 -14.11
N ARG A 88 -29.06 -27.06 -13.39
CA ARG A 88 -28.87 -28.39 -13.97
C ARG A 88 -30.21 -28.97 -14.40
#